data_AF-A0A8H6TWA3-F1
#
_entry.id   AF-A0A8H6TWA3-F1
#
_cell.length_a   1.000
_cell.length_b   1.000
_cell.length_c   1.000
_cell.angle_alpha   90.00
_cell.angle_beta   90.00
_cell.angle_gamma   90.00
#
_symmetry.space_group_name_H-M   'P 1'
#
loop_
_entity.id
_entity.type
_entity.pdbx_description
1 polymer ?
#
loop_
_entity_poly.entity_id
_entity_poly.type
_entity_poly.pdbx_seq_one_letter_code
_entity_poly.pdbx_strand_id
1 'polypeptide(L)'
;MILKEPPLVNIPPPRKRSSLGSFLRFIFTTLLRLFLAYVLIGVIGQALWHWTTFSHRGVYQNQTLEDIAPRNRHFILQPLIGKKDKFDLAVSIWSLPLDSNEGPAARPVDVAETAIYSDIVLRDLTLSSTHAKATLKYQLPVHIFRKLLLKENDLRASFVLIPQPDSLADRITNFSSWLPEGMVVPAVRAWPFPLGSPPSEPPSVVDRALDSFGISMPLIEFREYRKAACKAEETGSDNSDEEDGEAPWSLEDDPEGDRDRSPGPFRESTISDIEKHPAHAVDRHPFVVTRTQIRIVDETHIFNRKAYNKEHNRLKANSCGQNRATKPDYLLCDRFYMRNGNWETRLELSAPENRTEWAYAPYLGYGAFSSGPKDIVPIPVTRKNCSDDTLNSANDPGKLAQLKH
;
A
#
# COMPACT_ATOMS: atom_id res chain seq x y z
N MET A 1 -6.55 -54.27 78.16
CA MET A 1 -5.73 -54.27 76.92
C MET A 1 -6.49 -55.02 75.85
N ILE A 2 -7.01 -54.31 74.86
CA ILE A 2 -7.61 -54.88 73.64
C ILE A 2 -6.81 -54.26 72.50
N LEU A 3 -6.02 -55.08 71.81
CA LEU A 3 -5.22 -54.66 70.65
C LEU A 3 -6.18 -54.27 69.52
N LYS A 4 -6.08 -53.02 69.06
CA LYS A 4 -6.80 -52.51 67.90
C LYS A 4 -5.96 -52.87 66.66
N GLU A 5 -6.47 -53.78 65.84
CA GLU A 5 -5.81 -54.18 64.59
C GLU A 5 -5.72 -52.96 63.63
N PRO A 6 -4.55 -52.74 62.99
CA PRO A 6 -4.38 -51.63 62.07
C PRO A 6 -5.15 -51.87 60.76
N PRO A 7 -5.66 -50.80 60.13
CA PRO A 7 -6.47 -50.90 58.92
C PRO A 7 -5.66 -51.46 57.74
N LEU A 8 -6.29 -52.37 57.00
CA LEU A 8 -5.75 -52.97 55.77
C LEU A 8 -5.43 -51.88 54.74
N VAL A 9 -4.15 -51.77 54.41
CA VAL A 9 -3.60 -50.85 53.42
C VAL A 9 -4.12 -51.26 52.03
N ASN A 10 -4.93 -50.40 51.40
CA ASN A 10 -5.34 -50.55 50.01
C ASN A 10 -4.11 -50.38 49.10
N ILE A 11 -3.57 -51.50 48.62
CA ILE A 11 -2.43 -51.50 47.70
C ILE A 11 -2.94 -51.09 46.32
N PRO A 12 -2.48 -49.97 45.73
CA PRO A 12 -2.91 -49.54 44.40
C PRO A 12 -2.57 -50.62 43.36
N PRO A 13 -3.40 -50.81 42.33
CA PRO A 13 -3.20 -51.84 41.33
C PRO A 13 -1.82 -51.70 40.68
N PRO A 14 -1.15 -52.82 40.35
CA PRO A 14 0.19 -52.79 39.79
C PRO A 14 0.22 -51.94 38.52
N ARG A 15 1.03 -50.88 38.58
CA ARG A 15 1.25 -49.96 37.47
C ARG A 15 1.63 -50.78 36.24
N LYS A 16 0.79 -50.76 35.19
CA LYS A 16 1.04 -51.48 33.93
C LYS A 16 2.46 -51.17 33.48
N ARG A 17 3.33 -52.19 33.45
CA ARG A 17 4.72 -52.05 33.01
C ARG A 17 4.68 -51.49 31.60
N SER A 18 5.15 -50.26 31.42
CA SER A 18 5.31 -49.66 30.11
C SER A 18 6.17 -50.60 29.28
N SER A 19 5.59 -51.20 28.23
CA SER A 19 6.38 -52.08 27.38
C SER A 19 7.47 -51.26 26.72
N LEU A 20 8.68 -51.80 26.69
CA LEU A 20 9.84 -51.20 26.02
C LEU A 20 9.50 -50.76 24.57
N GLY A 21 8.60 -51.50 23.91
CA GLY A 21 8.09 -51.18 22.58
C GLY A 21 7.28 -49.88 22.50
N SER A 22 6.52 -49.52 23.55
CA SER A 22 5.79 -48.25 23.60
C SER A 22 6.76 -47.06 23.70
N PHE A 23 7.81 -47.22 24.51
CA PHE A 23 8.86 -46.20 24.67
C PHE A 23 9.65 -45.98 23.37
N LEU A 24 10.05 -47.06 22.69
CA LEU A 24 10.74 -46.97 21.40
C LEU A 24 9.87 -46.32 20.31
N ARG A 25 8.57 -46.62 20.27
CA ARG A 25 7.62 -45.95 19.35
C ARG A 25 7.52 -44.44 19.65
N PHE A 26 7.51 -44.06 20.92
CA PHE A 26 7.49 -42.64 21.31
C PHE A 26 8.78 -41.91 20.90
N ILE A 27 9.95 -42.53 21.10
CA ILE A 27 11.23 -41.96 20.65
C ILE A 27 11.24 -41.79 19.13
N PHE A 28 10.88 -42.83 18.38
CA PHE A 28 10.90 -42.79 16.91
C PHE A 28 9.95 -41.73 16.35
N THR A 29 8.72 -41.65 16.87
CA THR A 29 7.75 -40.63 16.46
C THR A 29 8.22 -39.21 16.80
N THR A 30 8.88 -39.02 17.95
CA THR A 30 9.44 -37.71 18.34
C THR A 30 10.60 -37.32 17.42
N LEU A 31 11.53 -38.24 17.13
CA LEU A 31 12.64 -38.00 16.22
C LEU A 31 12.16 -37.70 14.79
N LEU A 32 11.15 -38.42 14.31
CA LEU A 32 10.56 -38.17 12.99
C LEU A 32 9.91 -36.78 12.92
N ARG A 33 9.19 -36.35 13.96
CA ARG A 33 8.60 -35.00 14.03
C ARG A 33 9.68 -33.91 14.05
N LEU A 34 10.76 -34.10 14.81
CA LEU A 34 11.88 -33.17 14.84
C LEU A 34 12.60 -33.11 13.49
N PHE A 35 12.79 -34.25 12.83
CA PHE A 35 13.37 -34.30 11.48
C PHE A 35 12.48 -33.57 10.46
N LEU A 36 11.17 -33.82 10.46
CA LEU A 36 10.23 -33.12 9.59
C LEU A 36 10.20 -31.62 9.87
N ALA A 37 10.18 -31.20 11.13
CA ALA A 37 10.27 -29.79 11.51
C ALA A 37 11.59 -29.16 11.04
N TYR A 38 12.72 -29.86 11.18
CA TYR A 38 14.02 -29.42 10.68
C TYR A 38 14.05 -29.28 9.16
N VAL A 39 13.47 -30.23 8.41
CA VAL A 39 13.39 -30.15 6.95
C VAL A 39 12.47 -29.01 6.50
N LEU A 40 11.31 -28.85 7.15
CA LEU A 40 10.37 -27.77 6.85
C LEU A 40 10.99 -26.39 7.16
N ILE A 41 11.55 -26.20 8.35
CA ILE A 41 12.11 -24.90 8.75
C ILE A 41 13.45 -24.64 8.04
N GLY A 42 14.31 -25.66 7.95
CA GLY A 42 15.63 -25.55 7.37
C GLY A 42 15.57 -25.40 5.86
N VAL A 43 15.03 -26.39 5.14
CA VAL A 43 15.08 -26.40 3.68
C VAL A 43 14.02 -25.48 3.08
N ILE A 44 12.76 -25.63 3.48
CA ILE A 44 11.68 -24.80 2.93
C ILE A 44 11.81 -23.37 3.46
N GLY A 45 12.12 -23.19 4.75
CA GLY A 45 12.34 -21.86 5.31
C GLY A 45 13.54 -21.15 4.66
N GLN A 46 14.67 -21.81 4.40
CA GLN A 46 15.77 -21.18 3.67
C GLN A 46 15.44 -20.91 2.20
N ALA A 47 14.71 -21.80 1.52
CA ALA A 47 14.28 -21.58 0.14
C ALA A 47 13.32 -20.39 0.05
N LEU A 48 12.33 -20.31 0.95
CA LEU A 48 11.42 -19.17 1.08
C LEU A 48 12.18 -17.90 1.45
N TRP A 49 13.13 -17.97 2.39
CA TRP A 49 13.97 -16.84 2.77
C TRP A 49 14.77 -16.35 1.56
N HIS A 50 15.47 -17.23 0.85
CA HIS A 50 16.23 -16.84 -0.33
C HIS A 50 15.35 -16.30 -1.45
N TRP A 51 14.17 -16.88 -1.67
CA TRP A 51 13.24 -16.41 -2.68
C TRP A 51 12.71 -15.01 -2.36
N THR A 52 12.43 -14.74 -1.08
CA THR A 52 11.88 -13.45 -0.62
C THR A 52 12.93 -12.37 -0.41
N THR A 53 14.15 -12.73 0.02
CA THR A 53 15.24 -11.76 0.25
C THR A 53 16.06 -11.45 -1.00
N PHE A 54 16.07 -12.35 -1.99
CA PHE A 54 16.88 -12.20 -3.19
C PHE A 54 16.07 -12.49 -4.46
N SER A 55 14.90 -11.88 -4.54
CA SER A 55 13.96 -12.01 -5.67
C SER A 55 14.58 -11.69 -7.04
N HIS A 56 15.77 -11.09 -7.08
CA HIS A 56 16.35 -10.46 -8.26
C HIS A 56 17.80 -10.88 -8.57
N ARG A 57 18.33 -11.97 -7.97
CA ARG A 57 19.72 -12.43 -8.21
C ARG A 57 20.12 -12.57 -9.68
N GLY A 58 19.17 -12.93 -10.55
CA GLY A 58 19.42 -13.11 -11.98
C GLY A 58 19.87 -11.84 -12.72
N VAL A 59 19.69 -10.66 -12.13
CA VAL A 59 20.15 -9.39 -12.72
C VAL A 59 21.43 -8.85 -12.09
N TYR A 60 21.92 -9.45 -11.01
CA TYR A 60 23.11 -8.95 -10.30
C TYR A 60 24.40 -9.19 -11.09
N GLN A 61 25.33 -8.26 -10.97
CA GLN A 61 26.70 -8.41 -11.46
C GLN A 61 27.61 -8.76 -10.27
N ASN A 62 28.47 -9.77 -10.42
CA ASN A 62 29.30 -10.31 -9.33
C ASN A 62 30.49 -9.41 -8.92
N GLN A 63 30.67 -8.26 -9.56
CA GLN A 63 31.79 -7.35 -9.33
C GLN A 63 31.32 -6.15 -8.51
N THR A 64 32.24 -5.45 -7.86
CA THR A 64 31.94 -4.11 -7.32
C THR A 64 32.12 -3.04 -8.41
N LEU A 65 31.62 -1.83 -8.16
CA LEU A 65 31.77 -0.73 -9.12
C LEU A 65 33.24 -0.31 -9.28
N GLU A 66 34.02 -0.48 -8.20
CA GLU A 66 35.46 -0.20 -8.13
C GLU A 66 36.28 -1.21 -8.94
N ASP A 67 35.84 -2.47 -8.99
CA ASP A 67 36.52 -3.53 -9.76
C ASP A 67 36.35 -3.36 -11.28
N ILE A 68 35.34 -2.62 -11.72
CA ILE A 68 35.00 -2.45 -13.13
C ILE A 68 35.79 -1.29 -13.71
N ALA A 69 36.68 -1.61 -14.65
CA ALA A 69 37.41 -0.62 -15.43
C ALA A 69 36.45 0.43 -16.03
N PRO A 70 36.76 1.74 -16.00
CA PRO A 70 35.86 2.80 -16.48
C PRO A 70 35.30 2.57 -17.89
N ARG A 71 36.09 1.95 -18.78
CA ARG A 71 35.68 1.61 -20.15
C ARG A 71 34.53 0.60 -20.22
N ASN A 72 34.34 -0.23 -19.19
CA ASN A 72 33.34 -1.29 -19.13
C ASN A 72 32.06 -0.90 -18.37
N ARG A 73 31.99 0.32 -17.79
CA ARG A 73 30.83 0.76 -16.99
C ARG A 73 29.52 0.84 -17.79
N HIS A 74 29.60 0.99 -19.11
CA HIS A 74 28.43 0.98 -19.99
C HIS A 74 27.72 -0.39 -20.09
N PHE A 75 28.33 -1.48 -19.59
CA PHE A 75 27.74 -2.82 -19.53
C PHE A 75 26.97 -3.11 -18.23
N ILE A 76 26.97 -2.18 -17.27
CA ILE A 76 26.27 -2.34 -15.99
C ILE A 76 25.24 -1.22 -15.78
N LEU A 77 24.40 -1.39 -14.77
CA LEU A 77 23.66 -0.29 -14.15
C LEU A 77 24.09 -0.17 -12.69
N GLN A 78 24.31 1.06 -12.25
CA GLN A 78 24.56 1.38 -10.85
C GLN A 78 23.27 1.95 -10.20
N PRO A 79 23.12 1.87 -8.86
CA PRO A 79 22.02 2.56 -8.20
C PRO A 79 22.11 4.07 -8.41
N LEU A 80 20.97 4.75 -8.63
CA LEU A 80 20.93 6.22 -8.66
C LEU A 80 21.31 6.82 -7.29
N ILE A 81 20.88 6.17 -6.22
CA ILE A 81 21.14 6.55 -4.82
C ILE A 81 21.90 5.40 -4.16
N GLY A 82 23.19 5.60 -3.90
CA GLY A 82 24.05 4.68 -3.18
C GLY A 82 23.94 4.81 -1.66
N LYS A 83 24.68 3.95 -0.93
CA LYS A 83 24.65 3.90 0.54
C LYS A 83 25.01 5.21 1.24
N LYS A 84 25.87 6.02 0.60
CA LYS A 84 26.40 7.27 1.16
C LYS A 84 25.67 8.50 0.62
N ASP A 85 24.86 8.33 -0.42
CA ASP A 85 24.20 9.43 -1.07
C ASP A 85 23.04 9.90 -0.21
N LYS A 86 22.84 11.22 -0.21
CA LYS A 86 21.74 11.85 0.50
C LYS A 86 20.62 12.20 -0.47
N PHE A 87 19.40 12.17 0.04
CA PHE A 87 18.22 12.56 -0.71
C PHE A 87 17.16 13.19 0.20
N ASP A 88 16.30 13.97 -0.41
CA ASP A 88 15.13 14.56 0.21
C ASP A 88 13.88 13.75 -0.19
N LEU A 89 12.88 13.70 0.69
CA LEU A 89 11.57 13.15 0.38
C LEU A 89 10.60 14.30 0.13
N ALA A 90 10.14 14.41 -1.11
CA ALA A 90 9.07 15.33 -1.49
C ALA A 90 7.71 14.65 -1.41
N VAL A 91 6.69 15.41 -1.00
CA VAL A 91 5.29 14.97 -0.95
C VAL A 91 4.43 15.98 -1.68
N SER A 92 3.49 15.46 -2.49
CA SER A 92 2.38 16.26 -3.03
C SER A 92 1.06 15.62 -2.66
N ILE A 93 0.07 16.42 -2.29
CA ILE A 93 -1.30 15.97 -2.03
C ILE A 93 -2.19 16.54 -3.10
N TRP A 94 -2.97 15.68 -3.73
CA TRP A 94 -3.80 15.97 -4.89
C TRP A 94 -5.26 15.76 -4.55
N SER A 95 -6.11 16.64 -5.07
CA SER A 95 -7.55 16.48 -5.03
C SER A 95 -8.16 16.71 -6.40
N LEU A 96 -9.16 15.92 -6.78
CA LEU A 96 -9.92 16.14 -8.02
C LEU A 96 -10.94 17.29 -7.87
N PRO A 97 -10.96 18.27 -8.78
CA PRO A 97 -11.87 19.41 -8.72
C PRO A 97 -13.34 18.98 -8.81
N LEU A 98 -14.25 19.81 -8.29
CA LEU A 98 -15.70 19.56 -8.29
C LEU A 98 -16.34 19.62 -9.67
N ASP A 99 -15.81 20.46 -10.53
CA ASP A 99 -16.42 20.81 -11.80
C ASP A 99 -16.04 19.82 -12.89
N SER A 100 -16.73 18.68 -12.92
CA SER A 100 -17.18 18.21 -14.22
C SER A 100 -18.66 17.91 -14.11
N ASN A 101 -19.48 18.73 -14.78
CA ASN A 101 -20.88 18.46 -15.11
C ASN A 101 -21.01 17.24 -16.06
N GLU A 102 -20.06 16.31 -15.99
CA GLU A 102 -19.99 15.14 -16.83
C GLU A 102 -20.88 14.06 -16.24
N GLY A 103 -21.86 13.65 -17.03
CA GLY A 103 -22.67 12.50 -16.72
C GLY A 103 -21.81 11.26 -16.45
N PRO A 104 -22.41 10.21 -15.88
CA PRO A 104 -21.72 8.98 -15.46
C PRO A 104 -21.01 8.20 -16.58
N ALA A 105 -21.13 8.63 -17.85
CA ALA A 105 -20.53 7.99 -19.00
C ALA A 105 -19.32 8.79 -19.50
N ALA A 106 -18.12 8.30 -19.15
CA ALA A 106 -16.81 8.79 -19.57
C ALA A 106 -16.36 10.14 -18.97
N ARG A 107 -15.69 10.07 -17.81
CA ARG A 107 -14.72 11.13 -17.46
C ARG A 107 -13.64 11.14 -18.55
N PRO A 108 -13.33 12.28 -19.18
CA PRO A 108 -12.12 12.43 -19.96
C PRO A 108 -10.95 12.11 -19.04
N VAL A 109 -9.95 11.44 -19.60
CA VAL A 109 -8.72 11.07 -18.92
C VAL A 109 -7.91 12.34 -18.52
N ASP A 110 -8.36 13.53 -18.91
CA ASP A 110 -7.70 14.82 -18.78
C ASP A 110 -8.24 15.72 -17.65
N VAL A 111 -9.06 15.22 -16.71
CA VAL A 111 -9.47 16.05 -15.56
C VAL A 111 -8.24 16.34 -14.68
N ALA A 112 -7.71 17.55 -14.82
CA ALA A 112 -6.51 18.00 -14.12
C ALA A 112 -6.73 17.99 -12.60
N GLU A 113 -6.00 17.13 -11.90
CA GLU A 113 -5.95 17.15 -10.44
C GLU A 113 -5.35 18.48 -9.95
N THR A 114 -5.89 18.98 -8.84
CA THR A 114 -5.35 20.18 -8.18
C THR A 114 -4.50 19.78 -6.99
N ALA A 115 -3.24 20.24 -6.96
CA ALA A 115 -2.38 20.05 -5.80
C ALA A 115 -2.84 20.98 -4.66
N ILE A 116 -3.15 20.41 -3.50
CA ILE A 116 -3.52 21.15 -2.28
C ILE A 116 -2.33 21.37 -1.34
N TYR A 117 -1.26 20.58 -1.53
CA TYR A 117 0.00 20.69 -0.80
C TYR A 117 1.12 20.14 -1.67
N SER A 118 2.29 20.76 -1.69
CA SER A 118 3.50 20.17 -2.26
C SER A 118 4.75 20.79 -1.65
N ASP A 119 5.59 19.98 -1.00
CA ASP A 119 6.85 20.43 -0.40
C ASP A 119 7.81 19.25 -0.12
N ILE A 120 9.05 19.56 0.26
CA ILE A 120 10.03 18.63 0.83
C ILE A 120 9.74 18.46 2.33
N VAL A 121 9.44 17.24 2.74
CA VAL A 121 8.96 16.95 4.10
C VAL A 121 10.04 16.32 4.99
N LEU A 122 11.03 15.67 4.38
CA LEU A 122 12.22 15.14 5.05
C LEU A 122 13.43 15.48 4.20
N ARG A 123 14.51 15.94 4.85
CA ARG A 123 15.75 16.34 4.19
C ARG A 123 16.91 15.47 4.62
N ASP A 124 17.95 15.41 3.80
CA ASP A 124 19.23 14.80 4.14
C ASP A 124 19.13 13.31 4.55
N LEU A 125 18.14 12.59 4.01
CA LEU A 125 17.97 11.17 4.28
C LEU A 125 19.03 10.33 3.58
N THR A 126 19.34 9.19 4.17
CA THR A 126 20.18 8.13 3.58
C THR A 126 19.39 6.83 3.53
N LEU A 127 19.85 5.83 2.75
CA LEU A 127 19.21 4.49 2.75
C LEU A 127 19.24 3.81 4.12
N SER A 128 20.19 4.18 4.99
CA SER A 128 20.27 3.72 6.39
C SER A 128 19.36 4.48 7.35
N SER A 129 18.72 5.57 6.92
CA SER A 129 17.82 6.36 7.75
C SER A 129 16.54 5.58 7.99
N THR A 130 16.32 5.13 9.23
CA THR A 130 15.12 4.41 9.64
C THR A 130 14.22 5.29 10.51
N HIS A 131 12.91 5.06 10.43
CA HIS A 131 11.91 5.70 11.30
C HIS A 131 11.88 7.24 11.28
N ALA A 132 12.33 7.87 10.19
CA ALA A 132 12.14 9.30 9.96
C ALA A 132 10.63 9.63 9.89
N LYS A 133 10.23 10.77 10.47
CA LYS A 133 8.83 11.17 10.60
C LYS A 133 8.68 12.64 10.28
N ALA A 134 7.62 12.98 9.56
CA ALA A 134 7.17 14.33 9.30
C ALA A 134 5.67 14.44 9.56
N THR A 135 5.21 15.59 10.02
CA THR A 135 3.79 15.90 10.20
C THR A 135 3.42 17.03 9.26
N LEU A 136 2.44 16.76 8.39
CA LEU A 136 2.00 17.71 7.37
C LEU A 136 0.75 18.42 7.86
N LYS A 137 0.70 19.74 7.63
CA LYS A 137 -0.48 20.56 7.87
C LYS A 137 -0.94 21.13 6.54
N TYR A 138 -2.14 20.75 6.12
CA TYR A 138 -2.74 21.21 4.88
C TYR A 138 -4.25 21.39 5.08
N GLN A 139 -4.88 22.21 4.24
CA GLN A 139 -6.31 22.44 4.28
C GLN A 139 -6.99 21.57 3.21
N LEU A 140 -7.98 20.79 3.66
CA LEU A 140 -8.72 19.91 2.78
C LEU A 140 -10.00 20.61 2.29
N PRO A 141 -10.25 20.69 0.97
CA PRO A 141 -11.49 21.25 0.45
C PRO A 141 -12.67 20.29 0.68
N VAL A 142 -13.26 20.30 1.89
CA VAL A 142 -14.30 19.34 2.34
C VAL A 142 -15.50 19.21 1.39
N HIS A 143 -15.85 20.29 0.70
CA HIS A 143 -16.97 20.32 -0.25
C HIS A 143 -16.82 19.31 -1.42
N ILE A 144 -15.60 18.93 -1.83
CA ILE A 144 -15.40 17.93 -2.90
C ILE A 144 -15.89 16.53 -2.53
N PHE A 145 -15.97 16.22 -1.23
CA PHE A 145 -16.35 14.90 -0.72
C PHE A 145 -17.85 14.67 -0.66
N ARG A 146 -18.65 15.68 -1.03
CA ARG A 146 -20.11 15.56 -1.19
C ARG A 146 -20.51 14.85 -2.49
N LYS A 147 -19.55 14.60 -3.39
CA LYS A 147 -19.80 13.88 -4.65
C LYS A 147 -20.44 12.52 -4.40
N LEU A 148 -21.47 12.21 -5.19
CA LEU A 148 -22.10 10.89 -5.19
C LEU A 148 -21.09 9.81 -5.60
N LEU A 149 -20.31 10.09 -6.65
CA LEU A 149 -19.29 9.18 -7.20
C LEU A 149 -17.87 9.58 -6.77
N LEU A 150 -17.65 9.64 -5.45
CA LEU A 150 -16.32 9.82 -4.87
C LEU A 150 -15.52 8.51 -5.01
N LYS A 151 -14.29 8.58 -5.52
CA LYS A 151 -13.34 7.45 -5.61
C LYS A 151 -12.20 7.60 -4.61
N GLU A 152 -11.51 6.50 -4.31
CA GLU A 152 -10.36 6.48 -3.38
C GLU A 152 -9.21 7.39 -3.85
N ASN A 153 -9.00 7.46 -5.16
CA ASN A 153 -7.97 8.31 -5.78
C ASN A 153 -8.40 9.78 -5.93
N ASP A 154 -9.63 10.16 -5.57
CA ASP A 154 -10.08 11.57 -5.64
C ASP A 154 -9.35 12.46 -4.62
N LEU A 155 -8.71 11.87 -3.61
CA LEU A 155 -7.70 12.48 -2.76
C LEU A 155 -6.55 11.48 -2.60
N ARG A 156 -5.37 11.84 -3.09
CA ARG A 156 -4.18 10.98 -3.02
C ARG A 156 -2.95 11.76 -2.60
N ALA A 157 -2.00 11.07 -2.00
CA ALA A 157 -0.65 11.58 -1.79
C ALA A 157 0.29 10.92 -2.80
N SER A 158 1.28 11.68 -3.24
CA SER A 158 2.40 11.17 -4.00
C SER A 158 3.73 11.53 -3.35
N PHE A 159 4.71 10.66 -3.57
CA PHE A 159 6.01 10.71 -2.91
C PHE A 159 7.11 10.54 -3.96
N VAL A 160 8.12 11.40 -3.91
CA VAL A 160 9.29 11.37 -4.81
C VAL A 160 10.56 11.52 -3.99
N LEU A 161 11.61 10.77 -4.34
CA LEU A 161 12.95 11.00 -3.78
C LEU A 161 13.70 11.98 -4.68
N ILE A 162 14.27 13.01 -4.08
CA ILE A 162 15.06 14.03 -4.76
C ILE A 162 16.49 13.89 -4.26
N PRO A 163 17.40 13.26 -5.02
CA PRO A 163 18.82 13.24 -4.67
C PRO A 163 19.36 14.66 -4.47
N GLN A 164 20.28 14.81 -3.51
CA GLN A 164 20.94 16.11 -3.26
C GLN A 164 21.77 16.55 -4.49
N PRO A 165 22.10 17.86 -4.60
CA PRO A 165 23.01 18.35 -5.62
C PRO A 165 24.36 17.62 -5.60
N ASP A 166 25.04 17.59 -6.75
CA ASP A 166 26.28 16.84 -7.04
C ASP A 166 26.10 15.31 -7.04
N SER A 167 24.86 14.82 -7.15
CA SER A 167 24.56 13.39 -7.24
C SER A 167 24.56 12.88 -8.68
N LEU A 168 24.38 11.56 -8.85
CA LEU A 168 24.22 10.96 -10.17
C LEU A 168 23.00 11.50 -10.93
N ALA A 169 22.00 12.07 -10.23
CA ALA A 169 20.79 12.61 -10.82
C ALA A 169 21.05 13.82 -11.72
N ASP A 170 22.02 14.67 -11.37
CA ASP A 170 22.36 15.87 -12.14
C ASP A 170 22.94 15.53 -13.52
N ARG A 171 23.35 14.28 -13.71
CA ARG A 171 23.91 13.76 -14.96
C ARG A 171 22.87 13.06 -15.82
N ILE A 172 21.60 13.03 -15.42
CA ILE A 172 20.54 12.37 -16.19
C ILE A 172 20.31 13.14 -17.50
N THR A 173 20.47 12.43 -18.61
CA THR A 173 20.24 12.95 -19.97
C THR A 173 18.96 12.39 -20.59
N ASN A 174 18.56 11.18 -20.18
CA ASN A 174 17.36 10.52 -20.67
C ASN A 174 16.90 9.44 -19.68
N PHE A 175 15.66 8.95 -19.84
CA PHE A 175 15.13 7.85 -19.03
C PHE A 175 14.12 6.99 -19.79
N SER A 176 13.86 5.79 -19.28
CA SER A 176 12.78 4.91 -19.73
C SER A 176 12.04 4.40 -18.50
N SER A 177 10.73 4.62 -18.46
CA SER A 177 9.84 4.06 -17.45
C SER A 177 9.23 2.74 -17.91
N TRP A 178 8.84 1.91 -16.95
CA TRP A 178 8.05 0.70 -17.14
C TRP A 178 6.62 1.01 -17.55
N LEU A 179 6.15 2.25 -17.33
CA LEU A 179 4.83 2.67 -17.76
C LEU A 179 4.78 2.69 -19.31
N PRO A 180 3.69 2.17 -19.91
CA PRO A 180 3.48 2.22 -21.35
C PRO A 180 3.56 3.64 -21.93
N GLU A 181 4.16 3.75 -23.12
CA GLU A 181 4.20 5.02 -23.85
C GLU A 181 2.80 5.49 -24.25
N GLY A 182 2.54 6.79 -24.10
CA GLY A 182 1.25 7.39 -24.43
C GLY A 182 0.13 7.13 -23.41
N MET A 183 0.39 6.40 -22.33
CA MET A 183 -0.56 6.26 -21.22
C MET A 183 -0.59 7.55 -20.40
N VAL A 184 -1.79 7.98 -20.01
CA VAL A 184 -1.94 9.11 -19.08
C VAL A 184 -1.59 8.63 -17.67
N VAL A 185 -0.65 9.32 -17.04
CA VAL A 185 -0.15 9.00 -15.70
C VAL A 185 -0.49 10.18 -14.79
N PRO A 186 -1.08 9.94 -13.60
CA PRO A 186 -1.33 11.01 -12.63
C PRO A 186 -0.04 11.72 -12.24
N ALA A 187 -0.11 13.03 -12.03
CA ALA A 187 1.06 13.82 -11.67
C ALA A 187 1.63 13.39 -10.32
N VAL A 188 2.95 13.23 -10.22
CA VAL A 188 3.61 12.76 -8.98
C VAL A 188 4.15 13.95 -8.17
N ARG A 189 4.41 15.09 -8.80
CA ARG A 189 4.86 16.32 -8.15
C ARG A 189 4.14 17.52 -8.73
N ALA A 190 3.76 18.46 -7.86
CA ALA A 190 3.11 19.70 -8.30
C ALA A 190 4.14 20.62 -8.95
N TRP A 191 3.71 21.38 -9.96
CA TRP A 191 4.56 22.33 -10.67
C TRP A 191 3.88 23.71 -10.72
N PRO A 192 4.59 24.80 -10.35
CA PRO A 192 5.97 24.85 -9.85
C PRO A 192 6.14 24.17 -8.48
N PHE A 193 7.35 23.68 -8.20
CA PHE A 193 7.70 22.95 -6.97
C PHE A 193 8.72 23.74 -6.12
N PRO A 194 8.52 23.89 -4.79
CA PRO A 194 7.32 23.53 -4.01
C PRO A 194 6.09 24.36 -4.41
N LEU A 195 4.89 23.95 -3.97
CA LEU A 195 3.64 24.63 -4.29
C LEU A 195 3.71 26.10 -3.82
N GLY A 196 3.33 27.03 -4.71
CA GLY A 196 3.42 28.48 -4.45
C GLY A 196 4.75 29.12 -4.85
N SER A 197 5.69 28.33 -5.40
CA SER A 197 6.89 28.88 -6.04
C SER A 197 6.54 29.76 -7.25
N PRO A 198 7.43 30.69 -7.65
CA PRO A 198 7.25 31.47 -8.87
C PRO A 198 7.03 30.56 -10.09
N PRO A 199 6.32 31.03 -11.13
CA PRO A 199 6.19 30.30 -12.39
C PRO A 199 7.58 29.87 -12.89
N SER A 200 7.79 28.57 -12.98
CA SER A 200 9.05 27.98 -13.46
C SER A 200 8.90 27.53 -14.90
N GLU A 201 10.04 27.26 -15.53
CA GLU A 201 10.08 26.47 -16.76
C GLU A 201 9.37 25.12 -16.56
N PRO A 202 8.89 24.50 -17.66
CA PRO A 202 8.33 23.15 -17.59
C PRO A 202 9.35 22.17 -16.99
N PRO A 203 8.88 21.06 -16.39
CA PRO A 203 9.74 20.08 -15.73
C PRO A 203 10.88 19.63 -16.65
N SER A 204 12.11 19.68 -16.14
CA SER A 204 13.30 19.24 -16.87
C SER A 204 13.27 17.73 -17.17
N VAL A 205 14.20 17.24 -17.98
CA VAL A 205 14.36 15.78 -18.18
C VAL A 205 14.69 15.08 -16.85
N VAL A 206 15.52 15.72 -16.01
CA VAL A 206 15.86 15.22 -14.68
C VAL A 206 14.60 15.12 -13.82
N ASP A 207 13.78 16.16 -13.80
CA ASP A 207 12.54 16.18 -13.02
C ASP A 207 11.57 15.07 -13.43
N ARG A 208 11.37 14.88 -14.74
CA ARG A 208 10.51 13.82 -15.26
C ARG A 208 11.06 12.42 -14.95
N ALA A 209 12.38 12.27 -14.96
CA ALA A 209 13.03 11.02 -14.58
C ALA A 209 12.89 10.71 -13.08
N LEU A 210 12.95 11.74 -12.22
CA LEU A 210 12.71 11.59 -10.78
C LEU A 210 11.24 11.26 -10.49
N ASP A 211 10.32 11.94 -11.16
CA ASP A 211 8.89 11.71 -11.01
C ASP A 211 8.48 10.31 -11.52
N SER A 212 9.21 9.70 -12.47
CA SER A 212 8.83 8.42 -13.08
C SER A 212 8.94 7.20 -12.16
N PHE A 213 9.67 7.29 -11.06
CA PHE A 213 9.75 6.24 -10.03
C PHE A 213 9.09 6.64 -8.71
N GLY A 214 8.50 7.83 -8.65
CA GLY A 214 7.68 8.22 -7.51
C GLY A 214 6.39 7.40 -7.44
N ILE A 215 5.75 7.45 -6.28
CA ILE A 215 4.61 6.58 -5.96
C ILE A 215 3.42 7.42 -5.61
N SER A 216 2.23 6.88 -5.79
CA SER A 216 0.98 7.47 -5.31
C SER A 216 0.24 6.48 -4.43
N MET A 217 -0.49 6.99 -3.45
CA MET A 217 -1.40 6.21 -2.62
C MET A 217 -2.69 7.00 -2.33
N PRO A 218 -3.84 6.32 -2.25
CA PRO A 218 -5.08 6.97 -1.84
C PRO A 218 -4.96 7.45 -0.39
N LEU A 219 -5.57 8.60 -0.10
CA LEU A 219 -5.75 9.13 1.26
C LEU A 219 -7.20 9.04 1.72
N ILE A 220 -8.12 8.54 0.88
CA ILE A 220 -9.50 8.27 1.27
C ILE A 220 -9.66 6.77 1.50
N GLU A 221 -10.36 6.43 2.57
CA GLU A 221 -10.90 5.09 2.80
C GLU A 221 -12.41 5.19 3.03
N PHE A 222 -13.17 4.24 2.48
CA PHE A 222 -14.63 4.18 2.66
C PHE A 222 -15.00 3.15 3.71
N ARG A 223 -15.69 3.57 4.76
CA ARG A 223 -16.18 2.66 5.81
C ARG A 223 -17.68 2.82 6.06
N GLU A 224 -18.29 1.76 6.55
CA GLU A 224 -19.65 1.81 7.07
C GLU A 224 -19.68 2.75 8.28
N TYR A 225 -20.58 3.74 8.26
CA TYR A 225 -20.68 4.73 9.31
C TYR A 225 -22.09 4.73 9.90
N ARG A 226 -22.19 4.15 11.10
CA ARG A 226 -23.48 3.97 11.80
C ARG A 226 -24.12 5.29 12.27
N LYS A 227 -23.36 6.38 12.39
CA LYS A 227 -23.81 7.62 13.04
C LYS A 227 -24.70 8.53 12.18
N ALA A 228 -24.92 8.20 10.90
CA ALA A 228 -25.65 9.05 9.96
C ALA A 228 -26.59 8.27 9.03
N ALA A 229 -27.26 7.22 9.54
CA ALA A 229 -28.60 6.98 9.01
C ALA A 229 -29.37 8.27 9.29
N CYS A 230 -29.83 8.97 8.25
CA CYS A 230 -30.83 10.01 8.41
C CYS A 230 -31.82 9.47 9.43
N LYS A 231 -32.06 10.18 10.55
CA LYS A 231 -33.00 9.73 11.57
C LYS A 231 -34.25 9.35 10.79
N ALA A 232 -34.48 8.05 10.63
CA ALA A 232 -35.77 7.60 10.17
C ALA A 232 -36.67 8.18 11.25
N GLU A 233 -37.58 9.05 10.85
CA GLU A 233 -38.70 9.33 11.71
C GLU A 233 -39.23 7.96 12.09
N GLU A 234 -39.00 7.55 13.33
CA GLU A 234 -39.79 6.54 13.99
C GLU A 234 -41.19 7.16 14.08
N THR A 235 -41.88 7.26 12.95
CA THR A 235 -43.32 7.37 12.90
C THR A 235 -43.80 6.12 13.59
N GLY A 236 -44.21 6.32 14.84
CA GLY A 236 -44.60 5.28 15.76
C GLY A 236 -45.49 4.24 15.08
N SER A 237 -44.99 3.01 15.08
CA SER A 237 -45.83 1.82 15.07
C SER A 237 -45.49 1.05 16.34
N ASP A 238 -45.81 1.67 17.47
CA ASP A 238 -46.13 0.94 18.70
C ASP A 238 -47.32 0.05 18.38
N ASN A 239 -47.07 -1.26 18.22
CA ASN A 239 -47.90 -2.37 18.70
C ASN A 239 -47.59 -3.64 17.91
N SER A 240 -46.67 -4.43 18.46
CA SER A 240 -46.81 -5.88 18.49
C SER A 240 -45.91 -6.42 19.59
N ASP A 241 -46.50 -6.52 20.79
CA ASP A 241 -46.06 -7.47 21.81
C ASP A 241 -46.14 -8.87 21.19
N GLU A 242 -45.02 -9.44 20.76
CA GLU A 242 -44.93 -10.87 20.44
C GLU A 242 -43.76 -11.49 21.18
N GLU A 243 -44.13 -12.03 22.35
CA GLU A 243 -43.69 -13.28 22.97
C GLU A 243 -42.27 -13.78 22.69
N ASP A 244 -41.47 -13.77 23.77
CA ASP A 244 -40.27 -14.55 23.98
C ASP A 244 -40.53 -16.06 23.75
N GLY A 245 -40.34 -16.52 22.51
CA GLY A 245 -40.25 -17.93 22.16
C GLY A 245 -38.79 -18.39 22.11
N GLU A 246 -38.29 -18.97 23.20
CA GLU A 246 -37.03 -19.72 23.20
C GLU A 246 -37.11 -20.88 22.19
N ALA A 247 -36.47 -20.72 21.02
CA ALA A 247 -36.37 -21.77 20.03
C ALA A 247 -35.20 -22.73 20.37
N PRO A 248 -35.45 -24.05 20.46
CA PRO A 248 -34.44 -25.05 20.73
C PRO A 248 -33.52 -25.29 19.53
N TRP A 249 -32.22 -25.37 19.80
CA TRP A 249 -31.15 -25.69 18.86
C TRP A 249 -31.29 -27.12 18.31
N SER A 250 -32.11 -27.33 17.29
CA SER A 250 -32.03 -28.54 16.45
C SER A 250 -30.98 -28.31 15.36
N LEU A 251 -29.81 -28.92 15.55
CA LEU A 251 -28.87 -29.24 14.48
C LEU A 251 -29.57 -30.13 13.46
N GLU A 252 -29.94 -29.58 12.31
CA GLU A 252 -30.07 -30.38 11.09
C GLU A 252 -28.96 -29.96 10.14
N ASP A 253 -28.12 -30.96 9.83
CA ASP A 253 -27.00 -30.90 8.90
C ASP A 253 -27.52 -30.68 7.48
N ASP A 254 -27.38 -29.46 6.96
CA ASP A 254 -27.51 -29.17 5.53
C ASP A 254 -26.09 -29.04 4.91
N PRO A 255 -25.66 -30.00 4.07
CA PRO A 255 -24.37 -29.94 3.41
C PRO A 255 -24.46 -29.14 2.11
N GLU A 256 -23.51 -28.21 1.94
CA GLU A 256 -23.26 -27.44 0.70
C GLU A 256 -24.31 -26.34 0.44
N GLY A 257 -24.02 -25.06 0.64
CA GLY A 257 -22.91 -24.38 0.00
C GLY A 257 -23.24 -22.89 -0.15
N ASP A 258 -23.18 -22.15 0.95
CA ASP A 258 -22.64 -20.79 0.94
C ASP A 258 -22.37 -20.42 2.40
N ARG A 259 -21.09 -20.40 2.75
CA ARG A 259 -20.68 -20.02 4.10
C ARG A 259 -21.10 -18.58 4.30
N ASP A 260 -22.15 -18.44 5.11
CA ASP A 260 -22.54 -17.22 5.79
C ASP A 260 -21.35 -16.73 6.61
N ARG A 261 -20.45 -16.03 5.94
CA ARG A 261 -19.40 -15.24 6.58
C ARG A 261 -20.15 -14.10 7.25
N SER A 262 -20.58 -14.33 8.49
CA SER A 262 -20.94 -13.26 9.41
C SER A 262 -19.96 -12.11 9.20
N PRO A 263 -20.41 -10.95 8.69
CA PRO A 263 -19.51 -9.88 8.34
C PRO A 263 -18.85 -9.43 9.62
N GLY A 264 -17.53 -9.66 9.73
CA GLY A 264 -16.75 -8.96 10.74
C GLY A 264 -17.01 -7.46 10.62
N PRO A 265 -16.88 -6.68 11.71
CA PRO A 265 -17.27 -5.26 11.77
C PRO A 265 -16.54 -4.31 10.79
N PHE A 266 -15.67 -4.84 9.92
CA PHE A 266 -14.85 -4.10 8.98
C PHE A 266 -14.75 -4.86 7.66
N ARG A 267 -15.70 -4.65 6.76
CA ARG A 267 -15.58 -5.12 5.37
C ARG A 267 -14.93 -4.01 4.53
N GLU A 268 -13.61 -4.09 4.37
CA GLU A 268 -12.88 -3.30 3.37
C GLU A 268 -13.55 -3.54 2.00
N SER A 269 -14.14 -2.50 1.41
CA SER A 269 -14.60 -2.59 0.01
C SER A 269 -13.40 -2.52 -0.89
N THR A 270 -13.35 -3.40 -1.88
CA THR A 270 -12.42 -3.18 -2.99
C THR A 270 -12.99 -2.08 -3.90
N ILE A 271 -12.12 -1.36 -4.61
CA ILE A 271 -12.49 -0.39 -5.67
C ILE A 271 -13.59 -0.94 -6.59
N SER A 272 -13.55 -2.24 -6.87
CA SER A 272 -14.52 -2.92 -7.76
C SER A 272 -15.96 -2.94 -7.23
N ASP A 273 -16.15 -2.89 -5.90
CA ASP A 273 -17.48 -2.97 -5.29
C ASP A 273 -18.23 -1.64 -5.44
N ILE A 274 -17.51 -0.52 -5.29
CA ILE A 274 -18.04 0.84 -5.44
C ILE A 274 -18.35 1.14 -6.91
N GLU A 275 -17.48 0.72 -7.83
CA GLU A 275 -17.72 0.93 -9.28
C GLU A 275 -18.89 0.11 -9.82
N LYS A 276 -19.09 -1.10 -9.31
CA LYS A 276 -20.22 -1.96 -9.72
C LYS A 276 -21.55 -1.56 -9.07
N HIS A 277 -21.51 -0.98 -7.87
CA HIS A 277 -22.70 -0.63 -7.11
C HIS A 277 -22.60 0.80 -6.55
N PRO A 278 -22.81 1.83 -7.40
CA PRO A 278 -22.74 3.22 -6.98
C PRO A 278 -23.74 3.58 -5.87
N ALA A 279 -24.82 2.82 -5.71
CA ALA A 279 -25.73 2.95 -4.56
C ALA A 279 -25.02 2.74 -3.21
N HIS A 280 -24.13 1.75 -3.12
CA HIS A 280 -23.34 1.49 -1.90
C HIS A 280 -22.25 2.53 -1.66
N ALA A 281 -21.87 3.29 -2.69
CA ALA A 281 -20.92 4.38 -2.53
C ALA A 281 -21.48 5.44 -1.57
N VAL A 282 -22.79 5.71 -1.61
CA VAL A 282 -23.47 6.70 -0.75
C VAL A 282 -23.67 6.20 0.69
N ASP A 283 -23.78 4.88 0.88
CA ASP A 283 -23.93 4.26 2.19
C ASP A 283 -22.65 4.28 3.03
N ARG A 284 -21.49 4.41 2.37
CA ARG A 284 -20.19 4.46 3.05
C ARG A 284 -19.72 5.90 3.23
N HIS A 285 -19.24 6.17 4.44
CA HIS A 285 -18.68 7.47 4.77
C HIS A 285 -17.19 7.50 4.42
N PRO A 286 -16.70 8.59 3.80
CA PRO A 286 -15.29 8.74 3.50
C PRO A 286 -14.51 9.17 4.76
N PHE A 287 -13.35 8.55 4.95
CA PHE A 287 -12.38 8.87 5.99
C PHE A 287 -11.07 9.30 5.34
N VAL A 288 -10.39 10.27 5.93
CA VAL A 288 -9.02 10.64 5.55
C VAL A 288 -8.04 9.78 6.32
N VAL A 289 -7.12 9.16 5.62
CA VAL A 289 -5.96 8.47 6.19
C VAL A 289 -4.96 9.52 6.68
N THR A 290 -4.68 9.56 7.98
CA THR A 290 -3.81 10.58 8.60
C THR A 290 -2.37 10.12 8.80
N ARG A 291 -2.09 8.82 8.65
CA ARG A 291 -0.76 8.26 8.81
C ARG A 291 -0.42 7.31 7.67
N THR A 292 0.73 7.54 7.05
CA THR A 292 1.23 6.75 5.94
C THR A 292 2.65 6.29 6.24
N GLN A 293 2.98 5.02 5.92
CA GLN A 293 4.35 4.52 5.99
C GLN A 293 4.91 4.33 4.59
N ILE A 294 5.97 5.08 4.26
CA ILE A 294 6.75 4.89 3.04
C ILE A 294 7.94 4.00 3.35
N ARG A 295 8.26 3.12 2.39
CA ARG A 295 9.38 2.18 2.46
C ARG A 295 10.22 2.36 1.21
N ILE A 296 11.53 2.37 1.39
CA ILE A 296 12.51 2.41 0.31
C ILE A 296 13.30 1.10 0.41
N VAL A 297 13.48 0.42 -0.71
CA VAL A 297 14.30 -0.80 -0.74
C VAL A 297 15.77 -0.40 -0.77
N ASP A 298 16.55 -0.89 0.19
CA ASP A 298 18.01 -0.74 0.23
C ASP A 298 18.66 -1.71 -0.78
N GLU A 299 18.55 -1.35 -2.07
CA GLU A 299 19.19 -2.05 -3.17
C GLU A 299 20.34 -1.19 -3.69
N THR A 300 21.56 -1.73 -3.54
CA THR A 300 22.81 -1.03 -3.83
C THR A 300 23.76 -1.87 -4.67
N HIS A 301 23.33 -3.07 -5.09
CA HIS A 301 24.12 -3.91 -5.97
C HIS A 301 24.15 -3.32 -7.38
N ILE A 302 25.25 -3.55 -8.10
CA ILE A 302 25.30 -3.26 -9.52
C ILE A 302 24.59 -4.35 -10.32
N PHE A 303 23.89 -3.96 -11.38
CA PHE A 303 23.16 -4.88 -12.23
C PHE A 303 23.87 -5.10 -13.56
N ASN A 304 23.76 -6.32 -14.09
CA ASN A 304 24.14 -6.62 -15.45
C ASN A 304 23.15 -5.96 -16.42
N ARG A 305 23.63 -5.06 -17.30
CA ARG A 305 22.73 -4.26 -18.15
C ARG A 305 21.87 -5.07 -19.09
N LYS A 306 22.42 -6.17 -19.63
CA LYS A 306 21.67 -7.03 -20.54
C LYS A 306 20.53 -7.74 -19.82
N ALA A 307 20.80 -8.29 -18.63
CA ALA A 307 19.78 -8.94 -17.80
C ALA A 307 18.73 -7.94 -17.32
N TYR A 308 19.15 -6.75 -16.85
CA TYR A 308 18.26 -5.68 -16.44
C TYR A 308 17.33 -5.25 -17.59
N ASN A 309 17.87 -4.99 -18.78
CA ASN A 309 17.06 -4.55 -19.92
C ASN A 309 16.01 -5.59 -20.32
N LYS A 310 16.34 -6.88 -20.18
CA LYS A 310 15.38 -7.96 -20.41
C LYS A 310 14.19 -7.86 -19.45
N GLU A 311 14.45 -7.66 -18.15
CA GLU A 311 13.39 -7.53 -17.14
C GLU A 311 12.60 -6.21 -17.25
N HIS A 312 13.29 -5.09 -17.49
CA HIS A 312 12.65 -3.79 -17.73
C HIS A 312 11.68 -3.84 -18.92
N ASN A 313 12.14 -4.38 -20.06
CA ASN A 313 11.30 -4.50 -21.26
C ASN A 313 10.16 -5.50 -21.05
N ARG A 314 10.41 -6.61 -20.34
CA ARG A 314 9.36 -7.56 -19.98
C ARG A 314 8.30 -6.89 -19.09
N LEU A 315 8.71 -6.11 -18.10
CA LEU A 315 7.79 -5.39 -17.23
C LEU A 315 6.97 -4.39 -18.04
N LYS A 316 7.63 -3.57 -18.87
CA LYS A 316 6.96 -2.57 -19.73
C LYS A 316 5.90 -3.20 -20.63
N ALA A 317 6.22 -4.31 -21.29
CA ALA A 317 5.31 -5.02 -22.21
C ALA A 317 4.12 -5.73 -21.54
N ASN A 318 4.21 -6.01 -20.23
CA ASN A 318 3.21 -6.79 -19.51
C ASN A 318 2.47 -5.98 -18.43
N SER A 319 2.76 -4.69 -18.30
CA SER A 319 2.24 -3.81 -17.27
C SER A 319 0.88 -3.20 -17.63
N CYS A 320 0.17 -2.68 -16.64
CA CYS A 320 -0.95 -1.76 -16.82
C CYS A 320 -2.03 -2.25 -17.79
N GLY A 321 -2.31 -3.57 -17.80
CA GLY A 321 -3.34 -4.18 -18.64
C GLY A 321 -2.94 -4.53 -20.08
N GLN A 322 -1.69 -4.31 -20.51
CA GLN A 322 -1.27 -4.54 -21.90
C GLN A 322 -1.55 -5.95 -22.46
N ASN A 323 -1.56 -6.97 -21.61
CA ASN A 323 -1.81 -8.36 -22.01
C ASN A 323 -3.28 -8.74 -22.18
N ARG A 324 -4.22 -7.79 -21.99
CA ARG A 324 -5.66 -8.09 -21.96
C ARG A 324 -6.44 -7.60 -23.19
N ALA A 325 -5.73 -7.27 -24.28
CA ALA A 325 -6.30 -6.63 -25.47
C ALA A 325 -7.04 -5.30 -25.16
N THR A 326 -6.78 -4.71 -24.00
CA THR A 326 -7.29 -3.41 -23.57
C THR A 326 -6.22 -2.35 -23.76
N LYS A 327 -6.64 -1.09 -23.95
CA LYS A 327 -5.70 0.03 -23.90
C LYS A 327 -5.03 0.06 -22.52
N PRO A 328 -3.74 0.43 -22.42
CA PRO A 328 -3.08 0.61 -21.14
C PRO A 328 -3.85 1.56 -20.24
N ASP A 329 -4.03 1.19 -18.98
CA ASP A 329 -4.73 1.98 -17.98
C ASP A 329 -3.92 1.99 -16.68
N TYR A 330 -3.73 3.19 -16.11
CA TYR A 330 -3.03 3.38 -14.85
C TYR A 330 -3.70 2.61 -13.71
N LEU A 331 -5.03 2.50 -13.72
CA LEU A 331 -5.78 1.75 -12.71
C LEU A 331 -5.52 0.23 -12.76
N LEU A 332 -5.01 -0.27 -13.89
CA LEU A 332 -4.61 -1.67 -14.06
C LEU A 332 -3.11 -1.89 -13.77
N CYS A 333 -2.37 -0.85 -13.42
CA CYS A 333 -0.97 -0.97 -13.03
C CYS A 333 -0.87 -1.60 -11.63
N ASP A 334 -0.46 -2.85 -11.59
CA ASP A 334 -0.13 -3.55 -10.35
C ASP A 334 1.37 -3.39 -10.06
N ARG A 335 1.69 -2.89 -8.87
CA ARG A 335 3.05 -2.53 -8.47
C ARG A 335 3.42 -3.23 -7.17
N PHE A 336 4.34 -4.20 -7.28
CA PHE A 336 4.90 -4.87 -6.12
C PHE A 336 6.35 -5.27 -6.36
N TYR A 337 7.15 -5.23 -5.30
CA TYR A 337 8.61 -5.38 -5.41
C TYR A 337 9.01 -6.69 -6.10
N MET A 338 8.37 -7.81 -5.77
CA MET A 338 8.70 -9.11 -6.35
C MET A 338 8.55 -9.20 -7.88
N ARG A 339 7.68 -8.39 -8.51
CA ARG A 339 7.48 -8.36 -9.98
C ARG A 339 8.16 -7.17 -10.62
N ASN A 340 8.11 -6.01 -9.98
CA ASN A 340 8.56 -4.76 -10.54
C ASN A 340 10.05 -4.50 -10.26
N GLY A 341 10.52 -4.85 -9.06
CA GLY A 341 11.90 -4.66 -8.60
C GLY A 341 12.43 -3.23 -8.79
N ASN A 342 13.74 -3.07 -8.76
CA ASN A 342 14.41 -1.81 -9.09
C ASN A 342 14.54 -1.56 -10.61
N TRP A 343 13.88 -2.35 -11.46
CA TRP A 343 13.94 -2.18 -12.92
C TRP A 343 12.74 -1.43 -13.50
N GLU A 344 12.03 -0.67 -12.68
CA GLU A 344 10.93 0.17 -13.12
C GLU A 344 11.39 1.36 -13.97
N THR A 345 12.50 2.00 -13.61
CA THR A 345 13.01 3.16 -14.33
C THR A 345 14.49 2.98 -14.63
N ARG A 346 14.83 3.04 -15.91
CA ARG A 346 16.20 3.05 -16.42
C ARG A 346 16.63 4.48 -16.72
N LEU A 347 17.79 4.89 -16.24
CA LEU A 347 18.32 6.24 -16.37
C LEU A 347 19.59 6.22 -17.21
N GLU A 348 19.66 7.12 -18.18
CA GLU A 348 20.84 7.36 -19.01
C GLU A 348 21.61 8.55 -18.45
N LEU A 349 22.88 8.34 -18.13
CA LEU A 349 23.73 9.35 -17.50
C LEU A 349 24.84 9.81 -18.46
N SER A 350 25.07 11.12 -18.51
CA SER A 350 26.27 11.67 -19.12
C SER A 350 27.49 11.38 -18.25
N ALA A 351 28.55 10.86 -18.87
CA ALA A 351 29.86 10.69 -18.23
C ALA A 351 30.94 11.48 -19.00
N PRO A 352 32.09 11.77 -18.35
CA PRO A 352 33.22 12.40 -19.01
C PRO A 352 33.62 11.65 -20.29
N GLU A 353 34.23 12.37 -21.24
CA GLU A 353 34.66 11.82 -22.53
C GLU A 353 33.50 11.38 -23.45
N ASN A 354 32.33 12.04 -23.35
CA ASN A 354 31.12 11.73 -24.12
C ASN A 354 30.69 10.26 -24.02
N ARG A 355 30.88 9.66 -22.84
CA ARG A 355 30.46 8.28 -22.57
C ARG A 355 29.07 8.28 -21.94
N THR A 356 28.34 7.19 -22.19
CA THR A 356 27.05 6.93 -21.55
C THR A 356 27.22 5.94 -20.41
N GLU A 357 26.84 6.36 -19.21
CA GLU A 357 26.66 5.49 -18.05
C GLU A 357 25.17 5.21 -17.83
N TRP A 358 24.84 4.19 -17.06
CA TRP A 358 23.45 3.81 -16.79
C TRP A 358 23.22 3.66 -15.30
N ALA A 359 22.06 4.14 -14.84
CA ALA A 359 21.58 3.91 -13.49
C ALA A 359 20.17 3.36 -13.46
N TYR A 360 19.81 2.73 -12.34
CA TYR A 360 18.45 2.34 -12.04
C TYR A 360 17.90 3.17 -10.87
N ALA A 361 16.60 3.43 -10.90
CA ALA A 361 15.92 4.17 -9.85
C ALA A 361 15.72 3.34 -8.56
N PRO A 362 15.64 3.98 -7.39
CA PRO A 362 15.24 3.30 -6.16
C PRO A 362 13.80 2.79 -6.26
N TYR A 363 13.52 1.65 -5.64
CA TYR A 363 12.15 1.16 -5.49
C TYR A 363 11.53 1.71 -4.21
N LEU A 364 10.42 2.44 -4.37
CA LEU A 364 9.60 2.94 -3.29
C LEU A 364 8.33 2.11 -3.16
N GLY A 365 7.82 1.95 -1.94
CA GLY A 365 6.49 1.39 -1.69
C GLY A 365 5.83 2.07 -0.51
N TYR A 366 4.53 1.86 -0.35
CA TYR A 366 3.81 2.25 0.87
C TYR A 366 3.22 1.02 1.55
N GLY A 367 3.12 1.07 2.88
CA GLY A 367 2.48 0.00 3.64
C GLY A 367 0.96 0.12 3.58
N ALA A 368 0.29 -0.74 2.81
CA ALA A 368 -1.17 -0.75 2.68
C ALA A 368 -1.90 -0.90 4.03
N PHE A 369 -1.28 -1.57 5.01
CA PHE A 369 -1.83 -1.78 6.36
C PHE A 369 -1.09 -0.98 7.44
N SER A 370 -0.47 0.14 7.06
CA SER A 370 0.28 0.96 8.02
C SER A 370 -0.60 1.86 8.88
N SER A 371 -1.84 2.08 8.47
CA SER A 371 -2.83 2.92 9.15
C SER A 371 -3.76 2.03 9.98
N GLY A 372 -3.80 2.24 11.30
CA GLY A 372 -4.76 1.58 12.17
C GLY A 372 -6.08 2.34 12.26
N PRO A 373 -7.08 1.82 13.01
CA PRO A 373 -8.36 2.51 13.22
C PRO A 373 -8.27 3.90 13.87
N LYS A 374 -7.12 4.25 14.46
CA LYS A 374 -6.84 5.58 15.05
C LYS A 374 -6.17 6.54 14.08
N ASP A 375 -5.74 6.05 12.93
CA ASP A 375 -5.03 6.81 11.90
C ASP A 375 -5.96 7.23 10.75
N ILE A 376 -7.26 7.35 11.06
CA ILE A 376 -8.29 7.79 10.13
C ILE A 376 -9.19 8.83 10.80
N VAL A 377 -9.64 9.82 10.03
CA VAL A 377 -10.53 10.87 10.51
C VAL A 377 -11.74 10.97 9.58
N PRO A 378 -12.99 10.92 10.10
CA PRO A 378 -14.18 11.07 9.28
C PRO A 378 -14.21 12.46 8.64
N ILE A 379 -14.53 12.53 7.35
CA ILE A 379 -14.68 13.81 6.66
C ILE A 379 -16.05 14.37 7.03
N PRO A 380 -16.18 15.64 7.48
CA PRO A 380 -17.45 16.20 7.92
C PRO A 380 -18.38 16.51 6.72
N VAL A 381 -18.90 15.47 6.08
CA VAL A 381 -19.84 15.53 4.96
C VAL A 381 -21.01 14.56 5.16
N THR A 382 -22.20 15.03 4.83
CA THR A 382 -23.40 14.21 4.66
C THR A 382 -23.56 13.93 3.18
N ARG A 383 -23.56 12.65 2.79
CA ARG A 383 -23.70 12.22 1.38
C ARG A 383 -25.09 11.69 1.06
N LYS A 384 -25.85 11.25 2.07
CA LYS A 384 -27.26 10.91 1.92
C LYS A 384 -28.07 12.21 1.84
N ASN A 385 -29.00 12.25 0.89
CA ASN A 385 -29.99 13.33 0.82
C ASN A 385 -30.99 13.10 1.96
N CYS A 386 -30.64 13.52 3.17
CA CYS A 386 -31.60 13.59 4.25
C CYS A 386 -32.50 14.78 3.92
N SER A 387 -33.81 14.56 3.82
CA SER A 387 -34.79 15.64 3.63
C SER A 387 -34.54 16.71 4.69
N ASP A 388 -33.98 17.86 4.29
CA ASP A 388 -33.70 18.98 5.18
C ASP A 388 -35.02 19.68 5.52
N ASP A 389 -35.82 19.11 6.44
CA ASP A 389 -36.96 19.83 7.03
C ASP A 389 -36.54 20.77 8.19
N THR A 390 -35.22 20.98 8.39
CA THR A 390 -34.72 21.97 9.36
C THR A 390 -33.47 22.72 8.89
N LEU A 391 -33.54 23.32 7.69
CA LEU A 391 -32.70 24.46 7.35
C LEU A 391 -33.09 25.68 8.21
N ASN A 392 -32.59 25.73 9.45
CA ASN A 392 -32.57 26.95 10.27
C ASN A 392 -31.41 27.03 11.28
N SER A 393 -30.36 26.22 11.15
CA SER A 393 -29.18 26.30 12.06
C SER A 393 -27.83 26.36 11.32
N ALA A 394 -27.78 27.12 10.22
CA ALA A 394 -26.56 27.37 9.46
C ALA A 394 -25.96 28.78 9.72
N ASN A 395 -26.24 29.39 10.87
CA ASN A 395 -25.66 30.67 11.31
C ASN A 395 -24.93 30.57 12.66
N ASP A 396 -24.17 29.50 12.91
CA ASP A 396 -23.21 29.47 14.03
C ASP A 396 -21.78 29.22 13.54
N PRO A 397 -20.97 30.29 13.34
CA PRO A 397 -19.55 30.19 13.00
C PRO A 397 -18.66 29.75 14.19
N GLY A 398 -19.24 29.34 15.33
CA GLY A 398 -18.51 29.14 16.59
C GLY A 398 -17.92 27.75 16.87
N LYS A 399 -18.21 26.71 16.09
CA LYS A 399 -17.71 25.34 16.38
C LYS A 399 -16.64 24.87 15.40
N LEU A 400 -15.54 25.61 15.38
CA LEU A 400 -14.25 25.07 14.96
C LEU A 400 -13.83 24.02 16.00
N ALA A 401 -13.96 22.74 15.65
CA ALA A 401 -13.43 21.65 16.45
C ALA A 401 -11.92 21.80 16.55
N GLN A 402 -11.42 22.18 17.73
CA GLN A 402 -10.05 21.92 18.14
C GLN A 402 -9.84 20.40 18.20
N LEU A 403 -9.39 19.81 17.11
CA LEU A 403 -8.73 18.50 17.15
C LEU A 403 -7.34 18.72 17.74
N LYS A 404 -7.26 18.55 19.07
CA LYS A 404 -6.01 18.49 19.82
C LYS A 404 -5.50 17.04 19.88
N HIS A 405 -4.19 16.95 19.66
CA HIS A 405 -3.23 15.84 19.85
C HIS A 405 -3.04 14.85 18.70
#